data_AF-A0A653C635-F1
#
_entry.id   AF-A0A653C635-F1
#
_cell.length_a   1.000
_cell.length_b   1.000
_cell.length_c   1.000
_cell.angle_alpha   90.00
_cell.angle_beta   90.00
_cell.angle_gamma   90.00
#
_symmetry.space_group_name_H-M   'P 1'
#
loop_
_entity.id
_entity.type
_entity.pdbx_description
1 polymer ?
#
loop_
_entity_poly.entity_id
_entity_poly.type
_entity_poly.pdbx_seq_one_letter_code
_entity_poly.pdbx_strand_id
1 'polypeptide(L)'
;MDDLRHEEKNIGRKQKTLKRIPANYTQEEKIVMAVWYHEKPYSRLTQQQLLDNFRVRFNKKPPKPRSMHLWESALFTSNSINRRYYRKRTKGQYMQVPYVKESFRTHPHLTIKQRALLTGLNKTVLYELINKHITEEEIEELKKEGQKEIPVKNQEKEELQNE
;
A
#
# COMPACT_ATOMS: atom_id res chain seq x y z
N MET A 1 46.74 9.98 54.90
CA MET A 1 45.27 9.92 54.92
C MET A 1 44.81 10.99 53.96
N ASP A 2 44.25 10.72 52.78
CA ASP A 2 43.61 9.51 52.26
C ASP A 2 43.80 9.39 50.74
N ASP A 3 43.97 8.15 50.31
CA ASP A 3 43.71 7.66 48.96
C ASP A 3 42.22 7.81 48.58
N LEU A 4 41.90 7.88 47.28
CA LEU A 4 40.72 7.29 46.58
C LEU A 4 40.67 7.90 45.15
N ARG A 5 41.25 7.27 44.12
CA ARG A 5 40.69 6.24 43.21
C ARG A 5 39.40 6.62 42.45
N HIS A 6 39.51 6.47 41.13
CA HIS A 6 38.49 6.05 40.14
C HIS A 6 37.34 7.06 39.89
N GLU A 7 36.78 7.22 38.70
CA GLU A 7 36.51 6.26 37.63
C GLU A 7 36.08 7.04 36.37
N GLU A 8 36.47 6.56 35.18
CA GLU A 8 35.87 6.96 33.92
C GLU A 8 34.37 6.64 33.92
N LYS A 9 33.51 7.53 33.40
CA LYS A 9 32.25 7.12 32.75
C LYS A 9 31.68 8.18 31.79
N ASN A 10 31.79 7.80 30.54
CA ASN A 10 31.19 8.25 29.31
C ASN A 10 29.65 8.34 29.40
N ILE A 11 29.03 9.53 29.24
CA ILE A 11 27.60 9.63 28.90
C ILE A 11 27.37 10.77 27.90
N GLY A 12 27.33 10.40 26.62
CA GLY A 12 26.16 10.66 25.79
C GLY A 12 25.98 12.08 25.25
N ARG A 13 26.38 12.24 23.98
CA ARG A 13 25.75 13.10 22.96
C ARG A 13 24.43 13.74 23.40
N LYS A 14 24.44 15.03 23.77
CA LYS A 14 23.21 15.83 23.83
C LYS A 14 22.73 16.16 22.41
N GLN A 15 21.98 15.19 21.88
CA GLN A 15 20.90 15.29 20.89
C GLN A 15 21.03 16.36 19.80
N LYS A 16 21.74 16.01 18.72
CA LYS A 16 21.36 16.47 17.38
C LYS A 16 20.03 15.83 16.99
N THR A 17 19.19 16.63 16.33
CA THR A 17 17.91 16.32 15.66
C THR A 17 16.66 16.39 16.54
N LEU A 18 16.13 17.62 16.69
CA LEU A 18 14.70 17.81 16.49
C LEU A 18 14.38 17.26 15.09
N LYS A 19 14.00 15.98 15.03
CA LYS A 19 13.34 15.41 13.86
C LYS A 19 12.17 16.32 13.57
N ARG A 20 12.31 17.12 12.52
CA ARG A 20 11.26 17.95 11.95
C ARG A 20 10.20 16.99 11.43
N ILE A 21 9.29 16.57 12.32
CA ILE A 21 8.11 15.79 11.93
C ILE A 21 7.41 16.68 10.88
N PRO A 22 7.27 16.24 9.62
CA PRO A 22 6.48 17.01 8.67
C PRO A 22 5.09 17.13 9.28
N ALA A 23 4.62 18.36 9.50
CA ALA A 23 3.32 18.60 10.13
C ALA A 23 2.26 17.84 9.33
N ASN A 24 1.78 16.74 9.90
CA ASN A 24 0.62 16.03 9.38
C ASN A 24 -0.57 16.93 9.68
N TYR A 25 -0.95 17.76 8.71
CA TYR A 25 -2.11 18.61 8.85
C TYR A 25 -3.36 17.74 9.03
N THR A 26 -4.19 18.10 10.00
CA THR A 26 -5.48 17.45 10.24
C THR A 26 -6.39 17.66 9.03
N GLN A 27 -7.46 16.86 8.93
CA GLN A 27 -8.44 17.06 7.86
C GLN A 27 -9.09 18.45 7.93
N GLU A 28 -9.40 18.91 9.14
CA GLU A 28 -9.94 20.25 9.38
C GLU A 28 -8.97 21.35 8.91
N GLU A 29 -7.69 21.27 9.30
CA GLU A 29 -6.67 22.24 8.89
C GLU A 29 -6.56 22.35 7.37
N LYS A 30 -6.61 21.20 6.68
CA LYS A 30 -6.59 21.15 5.22
C LYS A 30 -7.85 21.75 4.61
N ILE A 31 -9.03 21.44 5.15
CA ILE A 31 -10.32 21.96 4.65
C ILE A 31 -10.37 23.47 4.80
N VAL A 32 -10.11 23.98 6.01
CA VAL A 32 -10.15 25.42 6.29
C VAL A 32 -9.19 26.16 5.37
N MET A 33 -7.96 25.67 5.21
CA MET A 33 -7.00 26.28 4.30
C MET A 33 -7.45 26.22 2.84
N ALA A 34 -8.00 25.08 2.39
CA ALA A 34 -8.50 24.92 1.03
C ALA A 34 -9.61 25.92 0.70
N VAL A 35 -10.57 26.08 1.62
CA VAL A 35 -11.67 27.06 1.49
C VAL A 35 -11.11 28.47 1.42
N TRP A 36 -10.26 28.87 2.36
CA TRP A 36 -9.69 30.21 2.35
C TRP A 36 -8.83 30.49 1.10
N TYR A 37 -8.12 29.47 0.60
CA TYR A 37 -7.32 29.60 -0.62
C TYR A 37 -8.19 29.71 -1.88
N HIS A 38 -9.34 29.03 -1.91
CA HIS A 38 -10.33 29.13 -2.99
C HIS A 38 -11.04 30.48 -3.00
N GLU A 39 -11.34 31.02 -1.81
CA GLU A 39 -11.96 32.33 -1.65
C GLU A 39 -10.97 33.49 -1.85
N LYS A 40 -9.66 33.23 -1.78
CA LYS A 40 -8.59 34.23 -1.96
C LYS A 40 -8.85 35.23 -3.10
N PRO A 41 -9.15 34.83 -4.36
CA PRO A 41 -9.42 35.77 -5.45
C PRO A 41 -10.66 36.66 -5.25
N TYR A 42 -11.61 36.23 -4.43
CA TYR A 42 -12.83 36.98 -4.08
C TYR A 42 -12.66 37.77 -2.78
N SER A 43 -11.67 37.40 -1.97
CA SER A 43 -11.27 38.11 -0.76
C SER A 43 -10.26 39.21 -1.08
N ARG A 44 -10.21 40.26 -0.25
CA ARG A 44 -9.10 41.25 -0.28
C ARG A 44 -7.86 40.76 0.47
N LEU A 45 -7.79 39.46 0.82
CA LEU A 45 -6.71 38.91 1.63
C LEU A 45 -5.51 38.56 0.77
N THR A 46 -4.34 39.01 1.23
CA THR A 46 -3.06 38.57 0.68
C THR A 46 -2.78 37.12 1.10
N GLN A 47 -1.90 36.45 0.34
CA GLN A 47 -1.45 35.12 0.72
C GLN A 47 -0.75 35.11 2.08
N GLN A 48 -0.04 36.17 2.44
CA GLN A 48 0.64 36.27 3.73
C GLN A 48 -0.37 36.32 4.87
N GLN A 49 -1.42 37.12 4.74
CA GLN A 49 -2.53 37.17 5.71
C GLN A 49 -3.22 35.82 5.89
N LEU A 50 -3.41 35.05 4.80
CA LEU A 50 -3.94 33.69 4.89
C LEU A 50 -3.04 32.76 5.72
N LEU A 51 -1.73 32.84 5.50
CA LEU A 51 -0.75 32.05 6.25
C LEU A 51 -0.67 32.48 7.72
N ASP A 52 -0.80 33.77 8.01
CA ASP A 52 -0.81 34.31 9.36
C ASP A 52 -2.10 33.94 10.10
N ASN A 53 -3.27 34.04 9.45
CA ASN A 53 -4.54 33.54 9.98
C ASN A 53 -4.49 32.06 10.32
N PHE A 54 -3.82 31.26 9.49
CA PHE A 54 -3.62 29.84 9.77
C PHE A 54 -2.75 29.60 11.00
N ARG A 55 -1.65 30.36 11.14
CA ARG A 55 -0.79 30.28 12.32
C ARG A 55 -1.56 30.63 13.58
N VAL A 56 -2.34 31.71 13.56
CA VAL A 56 -3.15 32.17 14.70
C VAL A 56 -4.20 31.12 15.07
N ARG A 57 -4.92 30.59 14.08
CA ARG A 57 -6.02 29.65 14.32
C ARG A 57 -5.56 28.29 14.84
N PHE A 58 -4.49 27.73 14.26
CA PHE A 58 -4.07 26.35 14.53
C PHE A 58 -2.79 26.23 15.35
N ASN A 59 -2.16 27.36 15.71
CA ASN A 59 -0.86 27.42 16.37
C ASN A 59 0.20 26.52 15.69
N LYS A 60 0.18 26.48 14.36
CA LYS A 60 1.00 25.59 13.54
C LYS A 60 1.68 26.34 12.42
N LYS A 61 2.82 25.80 11.99
CA LYS A 61 3.48 26.27 10.77
C LYS A 61 2.50 26.15 9.59
N PRO A 62 2.38 27.19 8.75
CA PRO A 62 1.40 27.17 7.68
C PRO A 62 1.89 26.33 6.48
N PRO A 63 0.97 25.85 5.65
CA PRO A 63 1.27 24.99 4.52
C PRO A 63 2.04 25.71 3.41
N LYS A 64 2.75 24.91 2.59
CA LYS A 64 3.41 25.43 1.39
C LYS A 64 2.36 25.75 0.32
N PRO A 65 2.62 26.69 -0.60
CA PRO A 65 1.71 27.03 -1.70
C PRO A 65 1.22 25.82 -2.50
N ARG A 66 2.13 24.90 -2.83
CA ARG A 66 1.79 23.65 -3.53
C ARG A 66 0.78 22.78 -2.75
N SER A 67 0.89 22.73 -1.42
CA SER A 67 -0.04 21.97 -0.59
C SER A 67 -1.41 22.62 -0.54
N MET A 68 -1.47 23.96 -0.42
CA MET A 68 -2.72 24.72 -0.42
C MET A 68 -3.50 24.49 -1.72
N HIS A 69 -2.83 24.64 -2.87
CA HIS A 69 -3.44 24.39 -4.17
C HIS A 69 -3.91 22.94 -4.34
N LEU A 70 -3.11 21.96 -3.87
CA LEU A 70 -3.50 20.55 -3.95
C LEU A 70 -4.74 20.25 -3.10
N TRP A 71 -4.87 20.84 -1.91
CA TRP A 71 -6.05 20.65 -1.06
C TRP A 71 -7.27 21.38 -1.61
N GLU A 72 -7.08 22.59 -2.14
CA GLU A 72 -8.13 23.35 -2.82
C GLU A 72 -8.70 22.58 -4.00
N SER A 73 -7.85 22.17 -4.95
CA SER A 73 -8.29 21.35 -6.08
C SER A 73 -8.93 20.04 -5.63
N ALA A 74 -8.36 19.34 -4.65
CA ALA A 74 -8.94 18.10 -4.15
C ALA A 74 -10.33 18.29 -3.51
N LEU A 75 -10.52 19.37 -2.75
CA LEU A 75 -11.80 19.70 -2.12
C LEU A 75 -12.85 20.07 -3.17
N PHE A 76 -12.56 21.03 -4.04
CA PHE A 76 -13.55 21.60 -4.94
C PHE A 76 -13.77 20.78 -6.22
N THR A 77 -12.82 19.94 -6.64
CA THR A 77 -13.00 19.04 -7.78
C THR A 77 -13.53 17.67 -7.38
N SER A 78 -13.10 17.12 -6.24
CA SER A 78 -13.40 15.72 -5.87
C SER A 78 -14.14 15.53 -4.56
N ASN A 79 -14.53 16.63 -3.90
CA ASN A 79 -15.22 16.64 -2.61
C ASN A 79 -14.48 15.83 -1.52
N SER A 80 -13.16 15.66 -1.65
CA SER A 80 -12.35 14.82 -0.77
C SER A 80 -10.91 15.31 -0.69
N ILE A 81 -10.56 15.87 0.47
CA ILE A 81 -9.21 16.39 0.77
C ILE A 81 -8.20 15.28 1.11
N ASN A 82 -8.71 14.17 1.62
CA ASN A 82 -7.92 12.99 1.93
C ASN A 82 -8.09 11.97 0.81
N ARG A 83 -7.91 12.40 -0.44
CA ARG A 83 -7.54 11.46 -1.49
C ARG A 83 -6.18 10.89 -1.09
N ARG A 84 -6.19 9.89 -0.19
CA ARG A 84 -5.21 8.80 -0.25
C ARG A 84 -5.18 8.54 -1.73
N TYR A 85 -4.02 8.70 -2.36
CA TYR A 85 -3.83 8.07 -3.65
C TYR A 85 -4.22 6.62 -3.39
N TYR A 86 -5.46 6.25 -3.69
CA TYR A 86 -5.78 4.93 -4.14
C TYR A 86 -4.78 4.83 -5.28
N ARG A 87 -3.62 4.21 -5.01
CA ARG A 87 -2.73 3.74 -6.06
C ARG A 87 -3.72 3.07 -6.97
N LYS A 88 -4.01 3.69 -8.12
CA LYS A 88 -4.95 3.13 -9.08
C LYS A 88 -4.41 1.72 -9.25
N ARG A 89 -5.14 0.72 -8.73
CA ARG A 89 -4.71 -0.68 -8.73
C ARG A 89 -4.23 -0.91 -10.14
N THR A 90 -2.93 -1.15 -10.31
CA THR A 90 -2.34 -1.11 -11.64
C THR A 90 -3.12 -2.12 -12.45
N LYS A 91 -3.67 -1.73 -13.61
CA LYS A 91 -4.47 -2.64 -14.46
C LYS A 91 -3.76 -3.98 -14.68
N GLY A 92 -2.43 -3.99 -14.62
CA GLY A 92 -1.59 -5.19 -14.64
C GLY A 92 -1.88 -6.23 -13.54
N GLN A 93 -2.39 -5.86 -12.36
CA GLN A 93 -2.80 -6.84 -11.33
C GLN A 93 -3.98 -7.69 -11.80
N TYR A 94 -4.94 -7.11 -12.52
CA TYR A 94 -6.09 -7.85 -13.05
C TYR A 94 -5.70 -8.81 -14.19
N MET A 95 -4.72 -8.44 -15.00
CA MET A 95 -4.21 -9.29 -16.09
C MET A 95 -3.62 -10.61 -15.59
N GLN A 96 -3.19 -10.67 -14.32
CA GLN A 96 -2.59 -11.86 -13.72
C GLN A 96 -3.63 -12.83 -13.13
N VAL A 97 -4.86 -12.37 -12.88
CA VAL A 97 -5.91 -13.19 -12.25
C VAL A 97 -6.23 -14.45 -13.06
N PRO A 98 -6.40 -14.41 -14.40
CA PRO A 98 -6.65 -15.62 -15.18
C PRO A 98 -5.54 -16.65 -15.06
N TYR A 99 -4.27 -16.23 -15.09
CA TYR A 99 -3.11 -17.13 -14.95
C TYR A 99 -3.05 -17.77 -13.55
N VAL A 100 -3.40 -17.01 -12.52
CA VAL A 100 -3.49 -17.54 -11.16
C VAL A 100 -4.64 -18.57 -11.06
N LYS A 101 -5.83 -18.29 -11.62
CA LYS A 101 -6.94 -19.26 -11.67
C LYS A 101 -6.56 -20.53 -12.43
N GLU A 102 -5.91 -20.40 -13.58
CA GLU A 102 -5.45 -21.53 -14.38
C GLU A 102 -4.42 -22.39 -13.66
N SER A 103 -3.54 -21.76 -12.85
CA SER A 103 -2.61 -22.52 -12.02
C SER A 103 -3.34 -23.41 -11.02
N PHE A 104 -4.49 -22.99 -10.47
CA PHE A 104 -5.27 -23.80 -9.53
C PHE A 104 -5.94 -24.99 -10.20
N ARG A 105 -6.32 -24.85 -11.49
CA ARG A 105 -6.84 -25.95 -12.32
C ARG A 105 -5.75 -26.97 -12.64
N THR A 106 -4.69 -26.51 -13.28
CA THR A 106 -3.63 -27.38 -13.82
C THR A 106 -2.75 -28.01 -12.72
N HIS A 107 -2.54 -27.29 -11.62
CA HIS A 107 -1.64 -27.71 -10.55
C HIS A 107 -2.30 -27.54 -9.17
N PRO A 108 -3.35 -28.34 -8.84
CA PRO A 108 -4.16 -28.15 -7.65
C PRO A 108 -3.39 -28.40 -6.35
N HIS A 109 -2.34 -29.23 -6.40
CA HIS A 109 -1.54 -29.65 -5.24
C HIS A 109 -0.42 -28.66 -4.87
N LEU A 110 -0.14 -27.65 -5.70
CA LEU A 110 0.96 -26.71 -5.41
C LEU A 110 0.64 -25.80 -4.23
N THR A 111 1.65 -25.64 -3.36
CA THR A 111 1.63 -24.63 -2.29
C THR A 111 1.68 -23.21 -2.88
N ILE A 112 1.25 -22.22 -2.10
CA ILE A 112 1.28 -20.81 -2.53
C ILE A 112 2.71 -20.35 -2.89
N LYS A 113 3.74 -20.89 -2.21
CA LYS A 113 5.15 -20.59 -2.52
C LYS A 113 5.55 -21.11 -3.91
N GLN A 114 5.18 -22.35 -4.23
CA GLN A 114 5.47 -22.94 -5.54
C GLN A 114 4.65 -22.29 -6.65
N ARG A 115 3.39 -21.94 -6.37
CA ARG A 115 2.52 -21.21 -7.29
C ARG A 115 3.04 -19.81 -7.61
N ALA A 116 3.60 -19.12 -6.62
CA ALA A 116 4.28 -17.83 -6.83
C ALA A 116 5.44 -17.96 -7.82
N LEU A 117 6.27 -19.01 -7.67
CA LEU A 117 7.35 -19.30 -8.62
C LEU A 117 6.83 -19.62 -10.03
N LEU A 118 5.80 -20.47 -10.13
CA LEU A 118 5.20 -20.86 -11.41
C LEU A 118 4.65 -19.66 -12.19
N THR A 119 3.95 -18.76 -11.49
CA THR A 119 3.35 -17.54 -12.07
C THR A 119 4.34 -16.38 -12.23
N GLY A 120 5.57 -16.51 -11.72
CA GLY A 120 6.54 -15.42 -11.67
C GLY A 120 6.15 -14.25 -10.75
N LEU A 121 5.14 -14.43 -9.89
CA LEU A 121 4.63 -13.39 -9.01
C LEU A 121 5.36 -13.39 -7.67
N ASN A 122 5.54 -12.19 -7.09
CA ASN A 122 5.94 -12.09 -5.70
C ASN A 122 4.83 -12.68 -4.81
N LYS A 123 5.21 -13.46 -3.79
CA LYS A 123 4.31 -14.08 -2.81
C LYS A 123 3.27 -13.09 -2.28
N THR A 124 3.67 -11.88 -1.89
CA THR A 124 2.72 -10.87 -1.35
C THR A 124 1.67 -10.44 -2.38
N VAL A 125 2.08 -10.30 -3.64
CA VAL A 125 1.15 -9.94 -4.74
C VAL A 125 0.19 -11.09 -5.01
N LEU A 126 0.67 -12.34 -5.02
CA LEU A 126 -0.17 -13.52 -5.18
C LEU A 126 -1.22 -13.62 -4.07
N TYR A 127 -0.83 -13.42 -2.81
CA TYR A 127 -1.78 -13.39 -1.67
C TYR A 127 -2.83 -12.29 -1.82
N GLU A 128 -2.42 -11.09 -2.22
CA GLU A 128 -3.37 -10.01 -2.45
C GLU A 128 -4.34 -10.31 -3.59
N LEU A 129 -3.86 -10.94 -4.68
CA LEU A 129 -4.70 -11.32 -5.81
C LEU A 129 -5.72 -12.39 -5.41
N ILE A 130 -5.28 -13.43 -4.71
CA ILE A 130 -6.16 -14.49 -4.21
C ILE A 130 -7.22 -13.87 -3.30
N ASN A 131 -6.83 -13.22 -2.21
CA ASN A 131 -7.77 -12.73 -1.19
C ASN A 131 -8.76 -11.67 -1.69
N LYS A 132 -8.43 -10.95 -2.78
CA LYS A 132 -9.28 -9.86 -3.30
C LYS A 132 -10.09 -10.24 -4.53
N HIS A 133 -9.69 -11.29 -5.26
CA HIS A 133 -10.24 -11.58 -6.59
C HIS A 133 -10.59 -13.04 -6.84
N ILE A 134 -10.25 -13.95 -5.94
CA ILE A 134 -10.58 -15.38 -6.07
C ILE A 134 -11.12 -15.85 -4.72
N THR A 135 -12.39 -16.24 -4.66
CA THR A 135 -12.98 -16.75 -3.41
C THR A 135 -12.45 -18.15 -3.10
N GLU A 136 -12.50 -18.57 -1.84
CA GLU A 136 -12.09 -19.93 -1.45
C GLU A 136 -12.94 -20.99 -2.15
N GLU A 137 -14.24 -20.74 -2.31
CA GLU A 137 -15.18 -21.58 -3.07
C GLU A 137 -14.74 -21.73 -4.53
N GLU A 138 -14.40 -20.62 -5.22
CA GLU A 138 -13.87 -20.67 -6.58
C GLU A 138 -12.57 -21.49 -6.66
N ILE A 139 -11.68 -21.40 -5.66
CA ILE A 139 -10.44 -22.19 -5.63
C ILE A 139 -10.75 -23.68 -5.54
N GLU A 140 -11.72 -24.07 -4.72
CA GLU A 140 -12.12 -25.48 -4.61
C GLU A 140 -12.74 -26.02 -5.89
N GLU A 141 -13.59 -25.23 -6.56
CA GLU A 141 -14.17 -25.58 -7.86
C GLU A 141 -13.09 -25.77 -8.92
N LEU A 142 -12.16 -24.81 -9.05
CA LEU A 142 -11.06 -24.90 -10.02
C LEU A 142 -10.19 -26.14 -9.80
N LYS A 143 -9.94 -26.52 -8.54
CA LYS A 143 -9.20 -27.75 -8.21
C LYS A 143 -9.98 -29.01 -8.60
N LYS A 144 -11.31 -29.02 -8.42
CA LYS A 144 -12.18 -30.14 -8.81
C LYS A 144 -12.28 -30.26 -10.33
N GLU A 145 -12.30 -29.16 -11.07
CA GLU A 145 -12.28 -29.15 -12.54
C GLU A 145 -11.01 -29.82 -13.08
N GLY A 146 -9.83 -29.41 -12.61
CA GLY A 146 -8.56 -29.99 -13.07
C GLY A 146 -8.35 -31.46 -12.72
N GLN A 147 -9.01 -31.96 -11.67
CA GLN A 147 -8.97 -33.38 -11.29
C GLN A 147 -9.85 -34.27 -12.18
N LYS A 148 -10.84 -33.71 -12.89
CA LYS A 148 -11.71 -34.46 -13.80
C LYS A 148 -11.08 -34.72 -15.17
N GLU A 149 -10.04 -33.98 -15.53
CA GLU A 149 -9.40 -34.03 -16.86
C GLU A 149 -8.14 -34.92 -16.92
N ILE A 150 -7.88 -35.77 -15.92
CA ILE A 150 -6.84 -36.80 -16.02
C ILE A 150 -7.49 -38.09 -16.57
N PRO A 151 -7.42 -38.39 -17.88
CA PRO A 151 -7.69 -39.74 -18.34
C PRO A 151 -6.56 -40.64 -17.84
N VAL A 152 -6.92 -41.59 -16.98
CA VAL A 152 -6.07 -42.72 -16.62
C VAL A 152 -5.75 -43.51 -17.89
N LYS A 153 -4.59 -43.25 -18.51
CA LYS A 153 -3.93 -44.19 -19.42
C LYS A 153 -2.69 -44.71 -18.73
N ASN A 154 -2.87 -45.77 -17.95
CA ASN A 154 -1.81 -46.67 -17.52
C ASN A 154 -2.39 -48.08 -17.45
N GLN A 155 -2.50 -48.73 -18.60
CA GLN A 155 -2.52 -50.19 -18.74
C GLN A 155 -1.94 -50.54 -20.12
N GLU A 156 -0.62 -50.58 -20.24
CA GLU A 156 0.02 -51.56 -21.12
C GLU A 156 0.97 -52.34 -20.24
N LYS A 157 0.55 -53.58 -19.99
CA LYS A 157 1.25 -54.56 -19.18
C LYS A 157 2.49 -55.04 -19.92
N GLU A 158 3.53 -55.26 -19.13
CA GLU A 158 4.65 -56.13 -19.42
C GLU A 158 4.15 -57.52 -19.84
N GLU A 159 4.14 -57.81 -21.13
CA GLU A 159 4.18 -59.19 -21.65
C GLU A 159 5.13 -59.18 -22.85
N LEU A 160 6.40 -59.50 -22.60
CA LEU A 160 7.35 -60.10 -23.56
C LEU A 160 8.65 -60.45 -22.81
N GLN A 161 8.51 -61.32 -21.81
CA GLN A 161 9.55 -62.26 -21.40
C GLN A 161 8.84 -63.59 -21.14
N ASN A 162 8.71 -64.38 -22.19
CA ASN A 162 8.62 -65.85 -22.22
C ASN A 162 7.91 -66.25 -23.52
N GLU A 163 8.68 -66.38 -24.59
CA GLU A 163 8.60 -67.49 -25.55
C GLU A 163 9.90 -67.56 -26.36
#